data_AF-A0A6J4P4J9-F1
#
_entry.id   AF-A0A6J4P4J9-F1
#
_cell.length_a   1.000
_cell.length_b   1.000
_cell.length_c   1.000
_cell.angle_alpha   90.00
_cell.angle_beta   90.00
_cell.angle_gamma   90.00
#
_symmetry.space_group_name_H-M   'P 1'
#
loop_
_entity.id
_entity.type
_entity.pdbx_description
1 polymer ?
#
loop_
_entity_poly.entity_id
_entity_poly.type
_entity_poly.pdbx_seq_one_letter_code
_entity_poly.pdbx_strand_id
1 'polypeptide(L)'
;SVLQGRRHETVARRARVVAAHPELQERELAKLASWSEALGGALVGRGLPRRDAELLAEVSIVVFRVAYERWLDERPERALSETIHETFAELGGLFVHAAPGPQDTILPARARAVTRRGDL
;
A
#
# COMPACT_ATOMS: atom_id res chain seq x y z
N SER A 1 -27.39 4.63 -0.45
CA SER A 1 -28.58 4.19 0.33
C SER A 1 -28.56 4.83 1.72
N VAL A 2 -29.70 5.16 2.32
CA VAL A 2 -29.81 5.77 3.68
C VAL A 2 -29.07 4.96 4.75
N LEU A 3 -28.96 3.64 4.59
CA LEU A 3 -28.22 2.76 5.49
C LEU A 3 -26.69 2.98 5.44
N GLN A 4 -26.13 3.31 4.26
CA GLN A 4 -24.70 3.61 4.12
C GLN A 4 -24.34 4.93 4.81
N GLY A 5 -25.17 5.97 4.64
CA GLY A 5 -24.92 7.27 5.28
C GLY A 5 -24.97 7.24 6.80
N ARG A 6 -25.94 6.53 7.40
CA ARG A 6 -25.98 6.34 8.87
C ARG A 6 -24.77 5.56 9.40
N ARG A 7 -24.28 4.59 8.63
CA ARG A 7 -23.07 3.84 8.97
C ARG A 7 -21.84 4.74 8.92
N HIS A 8 -21.69 5.55 7.87
CA HIS A 8 -20.60 6.52 7.74
C HIS A 8 -20.55 7.49 8.91
N GLU A 9 -21.68 8.14 9.23
CA GLU A 9 -21.75 9.12 10.32
C GLU A 9 -21.40 8.53 11.69
N THR A 10 -21.87 7.30 11.97
CA THR A 10 -21.55 6.60 13.21
C THR A 10 -20.04 6.33 13.32
N VAL A 11 -19.43 5.91 12.22
CA VAL A 11 -17.99 5.61 12.16
C VAL A 11 -17.16 6.90 12.26
N ALA A 12 -17.57 7.98 11.58
CA ALA A 12 -16.95 9.30 11.68
C ALA A 12 -17.02 9.89 13.09
N ARG A 13 -18.13 9.70 13.81
CA ARG A 13 -18.24 10.12 15.22
C ARG A 13 -17.28 9.34 16.10
N ARG A 14 -17.17 8.02 15.93
CA ARG A 14 -16.18 7.21 16.67
C ARG A 14 -14.75 7.65 16.37
N ALA A 15 -14.43 7.89 15.09
CA ALA A 15 -13.10 8.32 14.68
C ALA A 15 -12.70 9.64 15.37
N ARG A 16 -13.62 10.62 15.44
CA ARG A 16 -13.39 11.88 16.16
C ARG A 16 -13.13 11.67 17.66
N VAL A 17 -13.86 10.76 18.30
CA VAL A 17 -13.60 10.42 19.72
C VAL A 17 -12.23 9.79 19.90
N VAL A 18 -11.85 8.82 19.06
CA VAL A 18 -10.53 8.19 19.12
C VAL A 18 -9.42 9.22 18.90
N ALA A 19 -9.56 10.11 17.91
CA ALA A 19 -8.59 11.14 17.60
C ALA A 19 -8.39 12.15 18.74
N ALA A 20 -9.39 12.38 19.59
CA ALA A 20 -9.30 13.31 20.72
C ALA A 20 -8.64 12.72 21.98
N HIS A 21 -8.45 11.39 22.07
CA HIS A 21 -8.04 10.70 23.30
C HIS A 21 -6.80 9.82 23.06
N PRO A 22 -5.60 10.22 23.54
CA PRO A 22 -4.35 9.48 23.31
C PRO A 22 -4.41 8.00 23.68
N GLU A 23 -5.03 7.66 24.81
CA GLU A 23 -5.20 6.28 25.27
C GLU A 23 -6.05 5.42 24.33
N LEU A 24 -6.98 6.04 23.59
CA LEU A 24 -7.75 5.35 22.55
C LEU A 24 -6.95 5.21 21.27
N GLN A 25 -6.09 6.17 20.95
CA GLN A 25 -5.17 6.07 19.81
C GLN A 25 -4.18 4.92 20.01
N GLU A 26 -3.57 4.82 21.20
CA GLU A 26 -2.67 3.72 21.56
C GLU A 26 -3.35 2.36 21.40
N ARG A 27 -4.60 2.24 21.87
CA ARG A 27 -5.39 1.01 21.73
C ARG A 27 -5.73 0.70 20.27
N GLU A 28 -6.06 1.69 19.46
CA GLU A 28 -6.34 1.46 18.04
C GLU A 28 -5.06 1.07 17.29
N LEU A 29 -3.91 1.65 17.62
CA LEU A 29 -2.61 1.21 17.09
C LEU A 29 -2.30 -0.24 17.45
N ALA A 30 -2.48 -0.63 18.72
CA ALA A 30 -2.30 -2.01 19.16
C ALA A 30 -3.25 -2.99 18.43
N LYS A 31 -4.49 -2.55 18.20
CA LYS A 31 -5.47 -3.34 17.45
C LYS A 31 -5.07 -3.51 15.98
N LEU A 32 -4.57 -2.46 15.33
CA LEU A 32 -4.07 -2.55 13.96
C LEU A 32 -2.83 -3.44 13.85
N ALA A 33 -1.93 -3.43 14.85
CA ALA A 33 -0.82 -4.36 14.91
C ALA A 33 -1.31 -5.83 14.95
N SER A 34 -2.33 -6.13 15.78
CA SER A 34 -2.92 -7.47 15.82
C SER A 34 -3.54 -7.91 14.48
N TRP A 35 -4.09 -6.95 13.71
CA TRP A 35 -4.61 -7.22 12.38
C TRP A 35 -3.50 -7.51 11.37
N SER A 36 -2.38 -6.79 11.46
CA SER A 36 -1.18 -7.06 10.65
C SER A 36 -0.68 -8.48 10.88
N GLU A 37 -0.51 -8.89 12.14
CA GLU A 37 -0.07 -10.23 12.51
C GLU A 37 -1.01 -11.32 11.96
N ALA A 38 -2.32 -11.14 12.14
CA ALA A 38 -3.32 -12.07 11.63
C ALA A 38 -3.29 -12.16 10.09
N LEU A 39 -3.14 -11.02 9.41
CA LEU A 39 -3.05 -10.96 7.95
C LEU A 39 -1.78 -11.65 7.45
N GLY A 40 -0.63 -11.39 8.08
CA GLY A 40 0.64 -12.05 7.77
C GLY A 40 0.54 -13.58 7.92
N GLY A 41 -0.03 -14.06 9.03
CA GLY A 41 -0.26 -15.49 9.23
C GLY A 41 -1.18 -16.10 8.16
N ALA A 42 -2.23 -15.39 7.79
CA ALA A 42 -3.17 -15.82 6.76
C ALA A 42 -2.55 -15.83 5.35
N LEU A 43 -1.59 -14.93 5.05
CA LEU A 43 -0.85 -14.90 3.79
C LEU A 43 0.19 -16.02 3.70
N VAL A 44 0.88 -16.33 4.81
CA VAL A 44 1.75 -17.51 4.90
C VAL A 44 0.95 -18.80 4.67
N GLY A 45 -0.23 -18.92 5.28
CA GLY A 45 -1.13 -20.05 5.04
C GLY A 45 -1.59 -20.19 3.57
N ARG A 46 -1.49 -19.13 2.78
CA ARG A 46 -1.76 -19.12 1.33
C ARG A 46 -0.51 -19.35 0.47
N GLY A 47 0.65 -19.60 1.09
CA GLY A 47 1.88 -19.95 0.39
C GLY A 47 2.83 -18.78 0.10
N LEU A 48 2.56 -17.57 0.61
CA LEU A 48 3.54 -16.49 0.50
C LEU A 48 4.76 -16.75 1.41
N PRO A 49 5.99 -16.45 0.95
CA PRO A 49 7.16 -16.45 1.82
C PRO A 49 6.93 -15.55 3.04
N ARG A 50 7.38 -15.99 4.23
CA ARG A 50 7.10 -15.27 5.50
C ARG A 50 7.46 -13.78 5.46
N ARG A 51 8.65 -13.44 4.96
CA ARG A 51 9.09 -12.03 4.88
C ARG A 51 8.18 -11.19 3.99
N ASP A 52 7.78 -11.74 2.85
CA ASP A 52 6.91 -11.04 1.89
C ASP A 52 5.49 -10.91 2.45
N ALA A 53 5.01 -11.92 3.17
CA ALA A 53 3.72 -11.91 3.86
C ALA A 53 3.67 -10.86 4.98
N GLU A 54 4.73 -10.76 5.80
CA GLU A 54 4.87 -9.73 6.84
C GLU A 54 4.89 -8.33 6.22
N LEU A 55 5.72 -8.11 5.20
CA LEU A 55 5.80 -6.83 4.51
C LEU A 55 4.44 -6.43 3.89
N LEU A 56 3.80 -7.36 3.17
CA LEU A 56 2.51 -7.10 2.55
C LEU A 56 1.42 -6.82 3.59
N ALA A 57 1.46 -7.48 4.75
CA ALA A 57 0.51 -7.23 5.83
C ALA A 57 0.64 -5.80 6.38
N GLU A 58 1.86 -5.37 6.71
CA GLU A 58 2.13 -4.01 7.19
C GLU A 58 1.70 -2.96 6.17
N VAL A 59 2.07 -3.15 4.90
CA VAL A 59 1.68 -2.24 3.81
C VAL A 59 0.15 -2.19 3.67
N SER A 60 -0.53 -3.33 3.77
CA SER A 60 -1.99 -3.39 3.69
C SER A 60 -2.68 -2.63 4.83
N ILE A 61 -2.13 -2.68 6.05
CA ILE A 61 -2.64 -1.90 7.18
C ILE A 61 -2.45 -0.40 6.95
N VAL A 62 -1.29 0.02 6.41
CA VAL A 62 -1.05 1.42 6.05
C VAL A 62 -2.05 1.90 4.99
N VAL A 63 -2.24 1.14 3.91
CA VAL A 63 -3.22 1.45 2.85
C VAL A 63 -4.62 1.55 3.42
N PHE A 64 -5.03 0.60 4.27
CA PHE A 64 -6.33 0.63 4.93
C PHE A 64 -6.54 1.90 5.73
N ARG A 65 -5.55 2.33 6.53
CA ARG A 65 -5.64 3.55 7.34
C ARG A 65 -5.82 4.79 6.47
N VAL A 66 -5.00 4.95 5.43
CA VAL A 66 -5.07 6.08 4.50
C VAL A 66 -6.43 6.12 3.80
N ALA A 67 -6.89 4.97 3.30
CA ALA A 67 -8.20 4.86 2.65
C ALA A 67 -9.36 5.16 3.62
N TYR A 68 -9.25 4.71 4.87
CA TYR A 68 -10.25 4.94 5.90
C TYR A 68 -10.36 6.42 6.28
N GLU A 69 -9.23 7.10 6.49
CA GLU A 69 -9.19 8.54 6.77
C GLU A 69 -9.79 9.34 5.60
N ARG A 70 -9.38 9.03 4.36
CA ARG A 70 -9.96 9.64 3.15
C ARG A 70 -11.47 9.40 3.04
N TRP A 71 -11.93 8.18 3.30
CA TRP A 71 -13.35 7.83 3.24
C TRP A 71 -14.18 8.59 4.30
N LEU A 72 -13.62 8.89 5.46
CA LEU A 72 -14.28 9.69 6.49
C LEU A 72 -14.52 11.15 6.06
N ASP A 73 -13.59 11.71 5.28
CA ASP A 73 -13.67 13.09 4.79
C ASP A 73 -14.55 13.22 3.53
N GLU A 74 -14.81 12.11 2.83
CA GLU A 74 -15.64 12.06 1.63
C GLU A 74 -17.14 11.97 1.93
N ARG A 75 -17.97 12.18 0.88
CA ARG A 75 -19.42 12.13 1.02
C ARG A 75 -19.92 10.71 1.34
N PRO A 76 -21.00 10.56 2.14
CA PRO A 76 -21.47 9.28 2.68
C PRO A 76 -21.94 8.25 1.65
N GLU A 77 -22.05 8.61 0.37
CA GLU A 77 -22.48 7.71 -0.70
C GLU A 77 -21.37 6.76 -1.17
N ARG A 78 -20.09 7.10 -0.92
CA ARG A 78 -18.97 6.27 -1.36
C ARG A 78 -18.74 5.08 -0.44
N ALA A 79 -18.48 3.92 -1.02
CA ALA A 79 -18.17 2.72 -0.23
C ALA A 79 -16.69 2.72 0.19
N LEU A 80 -16.42 2.39 1.46
CA LEU A 80 -15.04 2.25 1.97
C LEU A 80 -14.19 1.28 1.12
N SER A 81 -14.79 0.22 0.60
CA SER A 81 -14.10 -0.75 -0.27
C SER A 81 -13.60 -0.12 -1.57
N GLU A 82 -14.32 0.86 -2.13
CA GLU A 82 -13.87 1.59 -3.32
C GLU A 82 -12.65 2.44 -2.98
N THR A 83 -12.71 3.19 -1.88
CA THR A 83 -11.57 3.98 -1.41
C THR A 83 -10.34 3.11 -1.13
N ILE A 84 -10.51 1.93 -0.53
CA ILE A 84 -9.42 0.96 -0.31
C ILE A 84 -8.78 0.50 -1.63
N HIS A 85 -9.60 0.10 -2.61
CA HIS A 85 -9.08 -0.36 -3.90
C HIS A 85 -8.33 0.75 -4.64
N GLU A 86 -8.83 1.98 -4.59
CA GLU A 86 -8.16 3.12 -5.19
C GLU A 86 -6.84 3.44 -4.50
N THR A 87 -6.79 3.45 -3.17
CA THR A 87 -5.53 3.68 -2.45
C THR A 87 -4.50 2.58 -2.73
N PHE A 88 -4.93 1.32 -2.88
CA PHE A 88 -4.05 0.24 -3.34
C PHE A 88 -3.53 0.48 -4.77
N ALA A 89 -4.41 0.89 -5.68
CA ALA A 89 -4.03 1.18 -7.07
C ALA A 89 -3.06 2.38 -7.16
N GLU A 90 -3.30 3.44 -6.37
CA GLU A 90 -2.43 4.60 -6.21
C GLU A 90 -1.04 4.16 -5.73
N LEU A 91 -0.96 3.34 -4.67
CA LEU A 91 0.31 2.78 -4.19
C LEU A 91 1.04 2.00 -5.27
N GLY A 92 0.34 1.14 -6.01
CA GLY A 92 0.92 0.38 -7.13
C GLY A 92 1.48 1.29 -8.24
N GLY A 93 0.78 2.38 -8.55
CA GLY A 93 1.22 3.38 -9.52
C GLY A 93 2.53 4.07 -9.14
N LEU A 94 2.77 4.30 -7.85
CA LEU A 94 4.02 4.88 -7.35
C LEU A 94 5.24 3.97 -7.65
N PHE A 95 5.07 2.65 -7.55
CA PHE A 95 6.14 1.70 -7.84
C PHE A 95 6.43 1.54 -9.34
N VAL A 96 5.42 1.68 -10.20
CA VAL A 96 5.59 1.65 -11.67
C VAL A 96 6.38 2.85 -12.17
N HIS A 97 6.20 4.03 -11.56
CA HIS A 97 6.99 5.23 -11.88
C HIS A 97 8.42 5.23 -11.32
N ALA A 98 8.72 4.34 -10.37
CA ALA A 98 10.04 4.20 -9.75
C ALA A 98 10.95 3.17 -10.45
N ALA A 99 10.43 2.38 -11.40
CA ALA A 99 11.27 1.55 -12.26
C ALA A 99 12.04 2.47 -13.22
N PRO A 100 13.39 2.43 -13.26
CA PRO A 100 14.14 3.17 -14.27
C PRO A 100 13.68 2.71 -15.65
N GLY A 101 13.25 3.67 -16.48
CA GLY A 101 12.77 3.36 -17.83
C GLY A 101 13.87 2.69 -18.68
N PRO A 102 13.50 2.04 -19.80
CA PRO A 102 14.44 1.34 -20.70
C PRO A 102 15.61 2.19 -21.26
N GLN A 103 15.65 3.50 -20.99
CA GLN A 103 16.67 4.43 -21.45
C GLN A 103 17.94 4.42 -20.57
N ASP A 104 17.88 3.87 -19.34
CA ASP A 104 19.03 3.83 -18.43
C ASP A 104 19.94 2.60 -18.63
N THR A 105 19.55 1.67 -19.52
CA THR A 105 20.42 0.55 -19.94
C THR A 105 21.35 1.02 -21.04
N ILE A 106 22.30 1.91 -20.71
CA ILE A 106 23.48 2.14 -21.52
C ILE A 106 24.34 0.87 -21.43
N LEU A 107 24.20 0.01 -22.43
CA LEU A 107 25.06 -1.15 -22.63
C LEU A 107 26.52 -0.67 -22.76
N PRO A 108 27.50 -1.24 -22.03
CA PRO A 108 28.89 -0.84 -22.20
C PRO A 108 29.35 -1.14 -23.63
N ALA A 109 29.90 -0.11 -24.29
CA ALA A 109 30.53 -0.21 -25.60
C ALA A 109 31.59 -1.33 -25.59
N ARG A 110 31.26 -2.48 -26.18
CA ARG A 110 32.23 -3.55 -26.39
C ARG A 110 33.17 -3.18 -27.54
N ALA A 111 34.43 -3.01 -27.16
CA ALA A 111 35.65 -3.30 -27.90
C ALA A 111 35.63 -3.06 -29.42
N ARG A 112 36.23 -1.94 -29.85
CA ARG A 112 36.77 -1.82 -31.21
C ARG A 112 37.86 -2.87 -31.40
N ALA A 113 37.59 -3.82 -32.31
CA ALA A 113 38.57 -4.76 -32.81
C ALA A 113 39.77 -4.02 -33.40
N VAL A 114 40.96 -4.40 -32.93
CA VAL A 114 42.25 -4.16 -33.56
C VAL A 114 42.17 -4.61 -35.02
N THR A 115 42.29 -3.66 -35.94
CA THR A 115 42.66 -3.95 -37.33
C THR A 115 43.94 -3.20 -37.60
N ARG A 116 45.07 -3.91 -37.58
CA ARG A 116 46.20 -3.54 -38.43
C ARG A 116 46.73 -4.81 -39.08
N ARG A 117 46.24 -5.02 -40.31
CA ARG A 117 46.72 -5.97 -41.31
C ARG A 117 47.95 -5.37 -41.99
N GLY A 118 48.95 -6.19 -42.28
CA GLY A 118 50.11 -5.79 -43.07
C GLY A 118 51.14 -6.89 -43.21
N ASP A 119 50.74 -8.01 -43.83
CA ASP A 119 51.66 -8.88 -44.57
C ASP A 119 51.87 -8.26 -45.95
N LEU A 120 53.12 -7.94 -46.28
CA LEU A 120 53.80 -8.05 -47.58
C LEU A 120 55.28 -7.68 -47.37
#